data_AF-A0A2K9F1C4-F1
#
_entry.id   AF-A0A2K9F1C4-F1
#
_cell.length_a   1.000
_cell.length_b   1.000
_cell.length_c   1.000
_cell.angle_alpha   90.00
_cell.angle_beta   90.00
_cell.angle_gamma   90.00
#
_symmetry.space_group_name_H-M   'P 1'
#
loop_
_entity.id
_entity.type
_entity.pdbx_description
1 polymer ?
#
loop_
_entity_poly.entity_id
_entity_poly.type
_entity_poly.pdbx_seq_one_letter_code
_entity_poly.pdbx_strand_id
1 'polypeptide(L)' 'MPLYIRDDTVDVLVEQYMRVTENRTKTEAVRQALQDALNYRDRRPLAEKIKPLQARIAKLGPIDPNFDMRSFTDEL' A
#
# COMPACT_ATOMS: atom_id res chain seq x y z
N MET A 1 -22.60 -18.13 0.02
CA MET A 1 -23.80 -17.55 0.67
C MET A 1 -24.06 -16.18 0.03
N PRO A 2 -25.29 -15.89 -0.43
CA PRO A 2 -25.66 -14.56 -0.90
C PRO A 2 -25.64 -13.57 0.27
N LEU A 3 -24.98 -12.44 0.11
CA LEU A 3 -25.01 -11.34 1.07
C LEU A 3 -26.31 -10.55 0.88
N TYR A 4 -27.11 -10.42 1.94
CA TYR A 4 -28.34 -9.64 1.91
C TYR A 4 -28.14 -8.31 2.63
N ILE A 5 -28.33 -7.22 1.89
CA ILE A 5 -28.21 -5.85 2.40
C ILE A 5 -29.62 -5.33 2.56
N ARG A 6 -29.99 -4.93 3.78
CA ARG A 6 -31.34 -4.43 4.12
C ARG A 6 -31.49 -2.94 3.95
N ASP A 7 -30.36 -2.23 3.92
CA ASP A 7 -30.33 -0.79 3.79
C ASP A 7 -30.24 -0.44 2.30
N ASP A 8 -31.28 0.22 1.79
CA ASP A 8 -31.39 0.58 0.38
C ASP A 8 -30.25 1.51 -0.07
N THR A 9 -29.74 2.36 0.82
CA THR A 9 -28.64 3.27 0.50
C THR A 9 -27.33 2.50 0.31
N VAL A 10 -27.09 1.49 1.15
CA VAL A 10 -25.93 0.59 1.02
C VAL A 10 -26.07 -0.30 -0.19
N ASP A 11 -27.28 -0.75 -0.52
CA ASP A 11 -27.52 -1.59 -1.69
C ASP A 11 -27.21 -0.84 -2.98
N VAL A 12 -27.64 0.42 -3.10
CA VAL A 12 -27.29 1.31 -4.22
C VAL A 12 -25.78 1.51 -4.34
N LEU A 13 -25.07 1.70 -3.22
CA LEU A 13 -23.60 1.82 -3.22
C LEU A 13 -22.92 0.56 -3.74
N VAL A 14 -23.40 -0.62 -3.33
CA VAL A 14 -22.87 -1.90 -3.79
C VAL A 14 -23.14 -2.11 -5.27
N GLU A 15 -24.33 -1.74 -5.77
CA GLU A 15 -24.63 -1.80 -7.20
C GLU A 15 -23.74 -0.85 -8.02
N GLN A 16 -23.50 0.36 -7.54
CA GLN A 16 -22.57 1.30 -8.19
C GLN A 16 -21.15 0.73 -8.21
N TYR A 17 -20.66 0.21 -7.08
CA TYR A 17 -19.34 -0.42 -7.00
C TYR A 17 -19.24 -1.61 -7.94
N MET A 18 -20.25 -2.48 -7.99
CA MET A 18 -20.31 -3.62 -8.91
C MET A 18 -20.20 -3.20 -10.38
N ARG A 19 -20.82 -2.09 -10.78
CA ARG A 19 -20.73 -1.58 -12.16
C ARG A 19 -19.33 -1.08 -12.50
N VAL A 20 -18.64 -0.46 -11.55
CA VAL A 20 -17.30 0.09 -11.75
C VAL A 20 -16.23 -1.01 -11.76
N THR A 21 -16.37 -2.02 -10.90
CA THR A 21 -15.39 -3.10 -10.75
C THR A 21 -15.76 -4.37 -11.52
N GLU A 22 -16.86 -4.36 -12.27
CA GLU A 22 -17.41 -5.51 -13.00
C GLU A 22 -17.66 -6.76 -12.13
N ASN A 23 -17.97 -6.55 -10.86
CA ASN A 23 -18.16 -7.65 -9.91
C ASN A 23 -19.47 -8.39 -10.20
N ARG A 24 -19.40 -9.73 -10.21
CA ARG A 24 -20.54 -10.59 -10.55
C ARG A 24 -21.58 -10.73 -9.44
N THR A 25 -21.20 -10.53 -8.18
CA THR A 25 -22.13 -10.66 -7.05
C THR A 25 -21.89 -9.57 -6.00
N LYS A 26 -22.95 -9.23 -5.25
CA LYS A 26 -22.88 -8.30 -4.11
C LYS A 26 -21.85 -8.75 -3.05
N THR A 27 -21.72 -10.07 -2.86
CA THR A 27 -20.74 -10.66 -1.95
C THR A 27 -19.30 -10.40 -2.40
N GLU A 28 -19.00 -10.57 -3.70
CA GLU A 28 -17.66 -10.30 -4.24
C GLU A 28 -17.33 -8.81 -4.18
N ALA A 29 -18.29 -7.95 -4.54
CA ALA A 29 -18.15 -6.50 -4.45
C ALA A 29 -17.82 -6.02 -3.04
N VAL A 30 -18.60 -6.45 -2.04
CA VAL A 30 -18.36 -6.07 -0.65
C VAL A 30 -17.05 -6.64 -0.13
N ARG A 31 -16.69 -7.88 -0.50
CA ARG A 31 -15.40 -8.46 -0.10
C ARG A 31 -14.23 -7.64 -0.65
N GLN A 32 -14.26 -7.31 -1.94
CA GLN A 32 -13.20 -6.54 -2.58
C GLN A 32 -13.09 -5.13 -1.97
N ALA A 33 -14.21 -4.43 -1.78
CA ALA A 33 -14.22 -3.11 -1.17
C ALA A 33 -13.62 -3.11 0.25
N LEU A 34 -13.95 -4.13 1.06
CA LEU A 34 -13.37 -4.28 2.40
C LEU A 34 -11.88 -4.62 2.35
N GLN A 35 -11.47 -5.52 1.44
CA GLN A 35 -10.06 -5.87 1.24
C GLN A 35 -9.24 -4.63 0.84
N ASP A 36 -9.75 -3.82 -0.09
CA ASP A 36 -9.10 -2.59 -0.54
C ASP A 36 -9.02 -1.55 0.58
N ALA A 37 -10.06 -1.41 1.39
CA ALA A 37 -10.06 -0.51 2.54
C ALA A 37 -9.04 -0.93 3.62
N LEU A 38 -8.93 -2.24 3.88
CA LEU A 38 -7.92 -2.79 4.80
C LEU A 38 -6.51 -2.59 4.25
N ASN A 39 -6.30 -2.92 2.97
CA ASN A 39 -5.03 -2.68 2.29
C ASN A 39 -4.65 -1.20 2.28
N TYR A 40 -5.62 -0.30 2.12
CA TYR A 40 -5.40 1.14 2.20
C TYR A 40 -4.96 1.57 3.59
N ARG A 41 -5.57 1.01 4.65
CA ARG A 41 -5.10 1.23 6.04
C ARG A 41 -3.69 0.71 6.29
N ASP A 42 -3.34 -0.44 5.70
CA ASP A 42 -2.01 -1.03 5.82
C ASP A 42 -0.95 -0.35 4.94
N ARG A 43 -1.35 0.55 4.03
CA ARG A 43 -0.43 1.49 3.37
C ARG A 43 -0.01 2.55 4.38
N ARG A 44 0.83 2.13 5.34
CA ARG A 44 1.68 3.06 6.09
C ARG A 44 2.32 4.06 5.12
N PRO A 45 2.32 5.36 5.43
CA PRO A 45 2.93 6.38 4.59
C PRO A 45 4.33 5.94 4.15
N LEU A 46 4.75 6.30 2.93
CA LEU A 46 6.08 5.94 2.42
C LEU A 46 7.17 6.32 3.44
N ALA A 47 7.01 7.47 4.10
CA ALA A 47 7.85 7.95 5.20
C ALA A 47 8.03 6.92 6.33
N GLU A 48 6.97 6.23 6.74
CA GLU A 48 7.06 5.20 7.79
C GLU A 48 7.72 3.91 7.29
N LYS A 49 7.55 3.58 6.01
CA LYS A 49 8.18 2.41 5.39
C LYS A 49 9.69 2.60 5.23
N ILE A 50 10.15 3.80 4.90
CA ILE A 50 11.58 4.11 4.69
C ILE A 50 12.32 4.41 6.00
N LYS A 51 11.62 4.83 7.07
CA LYS A 51 12.21 5.14 8.38
C LYS A 51 13.17 4.06 8.92
N PRO A 52 12.84 2.75 8.90
CA PRO A 52 13.79 1.71 9.34
C PRO A 52 15.03 1.60 8.44
N LEU A 53 14.89 1.84 7.13
CA LEU A 53 16.03 1.85 6.20
C LEU A 53 16.94 3.07 6.44
N GLN A 54 16.34 4.25 6.61
CA GLN A 54 17.06 5.48 6.97
C GLN A 54 17.78 5.33 8.32
N ALA A 55 17.15 4.69 9.30
CA ALA A 55 17.77 4.41 10.60
C ALA A 55 18.97 3.45 10.49
N ARG A 56 18.92 2.47 9.56
CA ARG A 56 20.07 1.60 9.27
C ARG A 56 21.21 2.37 8.62
N ILE A 57 20.91 3.23 7.65
CA ILE A 57 21.91 4.08 6.98
C ILE A 57 22.54 5.06 7.97
N ALA A 58 21.74 5.70 8.81
CA ALA A 58 22.24 6.61 9.84
C ALA A 58 23.21 5.94 10.83
N LYS A 59 23.07 4.63 11.07
CA LYS A 59 24.01 3.84 11.90
C LYS A 59 25.34 3.53 11.20
N LEU A 60 25.40 3.57 9.86
CA LEU A 60 26.64 3.33 9.11
C LEU A 60 27.61 4.50 9.21
N GLY A 61 27.15 5.66 9.70
CA GLY A 61 27.95 6.86 9.85
C GLY A 61 27.69 7.91 8.77
N PRO A 62 28.29 9.10 8.90
CA PRO A 62 28.14 10.16 7.91
C PRO A 62 28.72 9.74 6.57
N ILE A 63 28.04 10.12 5.48
CA ILE A 63 28.58 9.99 4.13
C ILE A 63 29.74 10.96 4.01
N ASP A 64 30.92 10.45 3.65
CA ASP A 64 32.06 11.30 3.32
C ASP A 64 31.76 12.03 1.99
N PRO A 65 31.62 13.36 1.98
CA PRO A 65 31.33 14.12 0.77
C PRO A 65 32.46 14.09 -0.26
N ASN A 66 33.68 13.73 0.16
CA ASN A 66 34.86 13.69 -0.69
C ASN A 66 35.23 12.27 -1.12
N PHE A 67 34.37 11.28 -0.85
CA PHE A 67 34.64 9.89 -1.23
C PHE A 67 34.69 9.75 -2.76
N ASP A 68 35.90 9.51 -3.29
CA ASP A 68 36.11 9.21 -4.70
C ASP A 68 36.08 7.70 -4.95
N MET A 69 34.99 7.25 -5.56
CA MET A 69 34.80 5.86 -5.97
C MET A 69 35.88 5.36 -6.94
N ARG A 70 36.46 6.24 -7.77
CA ARG A 70 37.44 5.85 -8.78
C ARG A 70 38.75 5.46 -8.13
N SER A 71 39.29 6.32 -7.27
CA SER A 71 40.51 6.05 -6.51
C SER A 71 40.36 4.82 -5.60
N PHE A 72 39.20 4.65 -4.95
CA PHE A 72 38.94 3.47 -4.12
C PHE A 72 38.94 2.15 -4.91
N THR A 73 38.46 2.17 -6.16
CA THR A 73 38.38 0.96 -7.00
C THR A 73 39.73 0.62 -7.64
N ASP A 74 40.55 1.63 -7.94
CA ASP A 74 41.90 1.44 -8.48
C ASP A 74 42.89 0.86 -7.44
N GLU A 75 42.59 0.95 -6.14
CA GLU A 75 43.39 0.42 -5.03
C GLU A 75 42.99 -0.98 -4.54
N LEU A 76 41.89 -1.57 -5.05
CA LEU A 76 41.40 -2.93 -4.75
C LEU A 76 41.99 -3.99 -5.69
#